data_AF-A0A938J1N5-F1
#
_entry.id   AF-A0A938J1N5-F1
#
_cell.length_a   1.000
_cell.length_b   1.000
_cell.length_c   1.000
_cell.angle_alpha   90.00
_cell.angle_beta   90.00
_cell.angle_gamma   90.00
#
_symmetry.space_group_name_H-M   'P 1'
#
loop_
_entity.id
_entity.type
_entity.pdbx_description
1 polymer ?
#
loop_
_entity_poly.entity_id
_entity_poly.type
_entity_poly.pdbx_seq_one_letter_code
_entity_poly.pdbx_strand_id
1 'polypeptide(L)'
;MRLSRGNRCGLESVARVQGLLASGQPGDRAVAVDCITSWVSVDDEAAAAAILTAAVNVSPPDHADEVDPAVALVEVLWATPHWTDLEEVEAAYLLARDPVRRALLDLLARRRDPAGLLTLRHVLGDPGWTDHLPLPTPGLLSQVLGHAGVEDLVAILGALLLRPGWEAHASGLLARMAREVGLGAGAVEELIELLEPALDATVEHCDEAIGCRNGGEASVWLWRSRHRVRHVLDVVESIDSPAVESMLTRSLGSADPVVGAWAVAALAARGTDVPWDRVWMAAHEPVSRSVLMERLDCIGLLGSVFDRSGRSRDGVMRAEADLVAWLSRPGELGCLPSEVEHIASREVPLESGRAGFHLFRFRTRAPHWASARGWMVGAAGLYRSDGTVPTDLPQVAVTRYDCEDSASTDDHLDSMAAAAEGE
;
A
#
# COMPACT_ATOMS: atom_id res chain seq x y z
N MET A 1 -30.21 -30.61 -8.56
CA MET A 1 -29.32 -30.33 -7.42
C MET A 1 -29.78 -29.00 -6.82
N ARG A 2 -30.52 -29.03 -5.70
CA ARG A 2 -31.14 -27.83 -5.10
C ARG A 2 -30.04 -27.07 -4.37
N LEU A 3 -29.71 -25.86 -4.84
CA LEU A 3 -28.91 -24.90 -4.08
C LEU A 3 -29.63 -24.65 -2.74
N SER A 4 -28.96 -24.89 -1.61
CA SER A 4 -29.48 -24.52 -0.30
C SER A 4 -29.72 -23.02 -0.30
N ARG A 5 -30.99 -22.62 -0.16
CA ARG A 5 -31.34 -21.23 0.14
C ARG A 5 -30.68 -20.90 1.48
N GLY A 6 -29.72 -19.98 1.50
CA GLY A 6 -29.13 -19.48 2.74
C GLY A 6 -30.20 -18.90 3.66
N ASN A 7 -29.93 -18.86 4.97
CA ASN A 7 -30.86 -18.28 5.93
C ASN A 7 -30.99 -16.78 5.68
N ARG A 8 -32.22 -16.32 5.46
CA ARG A 8 -32.52 -14.88 5.49
C ARG A 8 -32.88 -14.47 6.90
N CYS A 9 -32.53 -13.26 7.29
CA CYS A 9 -32.91 -12.71 8.58
C CYS A 9 -34.04 -11.70 8.45
N GLY A 10 -35.12 -11.96 9.21
CA GLY A 10 -36.20 -11.02 9.46
C GLY A 10 -36.06 -10.36 10.83
N LEU A 11 -36.95 -9.40 11.10
CA LEU A 11 -36.93 -8.56 12.30
C LEU A 11 -36.84 -9.35 13.62
N GLU A 12 -37.59 -10.46 13.75
CA GLU A 12 -37.57 -11.30 14.96
C GLU A 12 -36.20 -11.96 15.20
N SER A 13 -35.50 -12.33 14.12
CA SER A 13 -34.16 -12.93 14.22
C SER A 13 -33.13 -11.90 14.68
N VAL A 14 -33.24 -10.66 14.18
CA VAL A 14 -32.41 -9.54 14.60
C VAL A 14 -32.65 -9.21 16.08
N ALA A 15 -33.90 -9.12 16.51
CA ALA A 15 -34.27 -8.88 17.91
C ALA A 15 -33.73 -9.97 18.86
N ARG A 16 -33.78 -11.24 18.42
CA ARG A 16 -33.20 -12.36 19.18
C ARG A 16 -31.68 -12.19 19.35
N VAL A 17 -30.97 -11.88 18.27
CA VAL A 17 -29.51 -11.66 18.31
C VAL A 17 -29.15 -10.47 19.19
N GLN A 18 -29.91 -9.37 19.11
CA GLN A 18 -29.73 -8.22 20.00
C GLN A 18 -29.88 -8.62 21.48
N GLY A 19 -30.90 -9.43 21.81
CA GLY A 19 -31.10 -9.93 23.17
C GLY A 19 -29.93 -10.78 23.68
N LEU A 20 -29.38 -11.64 22.82
CA LEU A 20 -28.20 -12.45 23.15
C LEU A 20 -26.96 -11.59 23.37
N LEU A 21 -26.71 -10.61 22.50
CA LEU A 21 -25.57 -9.70 22.62
C LEU A 21 -25.67 -8.79 23.86
N ALA A 22 -26.89 -8.40 24.25
CA ALA A 22 -27.14 -7.57 25.43
C ALA A 22 -27.01 -8.33 26.77
N SER A 23 -27.06 -9.67 26.76
CA SER A 23 -26.96 -10.49 27.98
C SER A 23 -25.61 -10.38 28.70
N GLY A 24 -24.55 -10.03 27.96
CA GLY A 24 -23.17 -10.00 28.43
C GLY A 24 -22.57 -11.36 28.76
N GLN A 25 -23.27 -12.48 28.48
CA GLN A 25 -22.75 -13.83 28.73
C GLN A 25 -21.86 -14.28 27.55
N PRO A 26 -20.63 -14.80 27.79
CA PRO A 26 -19.74 -15.24 26.71
C PRO A 26 -20.37 -16.30 25.80
N GLY A 27 -21.14 -17.23 26.37
CA GLY A 27 -21.85 -18.27 25.60
C GLY A 27 -22.93 -17.70 24.69
N ASP A 28 -23.66 -16.68 25.14
CA ASP A 28 -24.72 -16.05 24.34
C ASP A 28 -24.13 -15.21 23.20
N ARG A 29 -22.96 -14.59 23.44
CA ARG A 29 -22.21 -13.87 22.39
C ARG A 29 -21.77 -14.80 21.27
N ALA A 30 -21.21 -15.97 21.60
CA ALA A 30 -20.82 -16.96 20.60
C ALA A 30 -22.02 -17.45 19.79
N VAL A 31 -23.15 -17.74 20.45
CA VAL A 31 -24.39 -18.13 19.76
C VAL A 31 -24.91 -17.02 18.85
N ALA A 32 -24.81 -15.75 19.28
CA ALA A 32 -25.20 -14.60 18.46
C ALA A 32 -24.34 -14.48 17.20
N VAL A 33 -23.01 -14.63 17.33
CA VAL A 33 -22.08 -14.61 16.19
C VAL A 33 -22.37 -15.76 15.22
N ASP A 34 -22.60 -16.98 15.72
CA ASP A 34 -22.98 -18.13 14.90
C ASP A 34 -24.32 -17.88 14.16
N CYS A 35 -25.28 -17.22 14.80
CA CYS A 35 -26.52 -16.83 14.15
C CYS A 35 -26.28 -15.82 13.03
N ILE A 36 -25.54 -14.74 13.31
CA ILE A 36 -25.25 -13.67 12.33
C ILE A 36 -24.52 -14.24 11.11
N THR A 37 -23.46 -15.03 11.34
CA THR A 37 -22.64 -15.61 10.26
C THR A 37 -23.39 -16.65 9.42
N SER A 38 -24.52 -17.19 9.93
CA SER A 38 -25.40 -18.06 9.14
C SER A 38 -26.32 -17.29 8.18
N TRP A 39 -26.48 -15.98 8.35
CA TRP A 39 -27.36 -15.15 7.52
C TRP A 39 -26.68 -14.80 6.20
N VAL A 40 -27.46 -14.88 5.12
CA VAL A 40 -26.99 -14.56 3.76
C VAL A 40 -27.55 -13.24 3.24
N SER A 41 -28.73 -12.83 3.70
CA SER A 41 -29.34 -11.54 3.35
C SER A 41 -30.43 -11.17 4.35
N VAL A 42 -30.95 -9.94 4.25
CA VAL A 42 -32.16 -9.52 4.98
C VAL A 42 -33.44 -9.85 4.20
N ASP A 43 -34.57 -9.90 4.91
CA ASP A 43 -35.90 -10.09 4.33
C ASP A 43 -36.55 -8.78 3.85
N ASP A 44 -36.37 -7.69 4.60
CA ASP A 44 -37.01 -6.39 4.34
C ASP A 44 -36.24 -5.18 4.90
N GLU A 45 -36.76 -3.97 4.66
CA GLU A 45 -36.16 -2.69 5.12
C GLU A 45 -36.19 -2.59 6.65
N ALA A 46 -37.22 -3.12 7.30
CA ALA A 46 -37.35 -3.09 8.75
C ALA A 46 -36.26 -3.95 9.43
N ALA A 47 -35.93 -5.11 8.86
CA ALA A 47 -34.82 -5.93 9.30
C ALA A 47 -33.47 -5.21 9.08
N ALA A 48 -33.31 -4.50 7.95
CA ALA A 48 -32.11 -3.70 7.68
C ALA A 48 -31.93 -2.57 8.69
N ALA A 49 -32.98 -1.79 8.98
CA ALA A 49 -32.99 -0.73 9.98
C ALA A 49 -32.65 -1.25 11.39
N ALA A 50 -33.21 -2.41 11.75
CA ALA A 50 -32.92 -3.06 13.02
C ALA A 50 -31.46 -3.52 13.13
N ILE A 51 -30.86 -3.99 12.02
CA ILE A 51 -29.43 -4.34 11.96
C ILE A 51 -28.55 -3.11 12.16
N LEU A 52 -28.83 -1.99 11.46
CA LEU A 52 -28.06 -0.75 11.63
C LEU A 52 -28.12 -0.25 13.08
N THR A 53 -29.31 -0.27 13.67
CA THR A 53 -29.51 0.08 15.09
C THR A 53 -28.79 -0.89 16.03
N ALA A 54 -28.78 -2.19 15.73
CA ALA A 54 -28.04 -3.17 16.51
C ALA A 54 -26.53 -2.88 16.47
N ALA A 55 -25.97 -2.71 15.27
CA ALA A 55 -24.53 -2.60 15.05
C ALA A 55 -23.89 -1.45 15.83
N VAL A 56 -24.57 -0.31 15.95
CA VAL A 56 -24.04 0.84 16.70
C VAL A 56 -24.07 0.67 18.23
N ASN A 57 -24.91 -0.23 18.74
CA ASN A 57 -25.09 -0.46 20.18
C ASN A 57 -24.31 -1.67 20.71
N VAL A 58 -23.69 -2.46 19.84
CA VAL A 58 -22.99 -3.69 20.21
C VAL A 58 -21.56 -3.41 20.67
N SER A 59 -21.23 -3.92 21.86
CA SER A 59 -19.89 -3.80 22.45
C SER A 59 -18.82 -4.51 21.62
N PRO A 60 -17.58 -3.97 21.58
CA PRO A 60 -16.45 -4.58 20.88
C PRO A 60 -16.17 -6.01 21.37
N PRO A 61 -15.50 -6.85 20.55
CA PRO A 61 -14.99 -8.14 21.01
C PRO A 61 -13.96 -7.97 22.12
N ASP A 62 -13.82 -8.99 22.96
CA ASP A 62 -12.87 -8.97 24.08
C ASP A 62 -11.43 -9.17 23.60
N HIS A 63 -11.27 -9.89 22.48
CA HIS A 63 -9.97 -10.18 21.85
C HIS A 63 -9.95 -9.80 20.37
N ALA A 64 -8.77 -9.44 19.85
CA ALA A 64 -8.62 -8.93 18.48
C ALA A 64 -8.81 -10.00 17.39
N ASP A 65 -8.69 -11.28 17.74
CA ASP A 65 -8.88 -12.45 16.88
C ASP A 65 -10.34 -12.92 16.82
N GLU A 66 -11.22 -12.39 17.66
CA GLU A 66 -12.65 -12.69 17.64
C GLU A 66 -13.38 -11.93 16.52
N VAL A 67 -14.42 -12.56 15.97
CA VAL A 67 -15.35 -11.90 15.05
C VAL A 67 -16.04 -10.75 15.77
N ASP A 68 -16.00 -9.57 15.16
CA ASP A 68 -16.74 -8.42 15.66
C ASP A 68 -18.23 -8.53 15.26
N PRO A 69 -19.15 -8.79 16.22
CA PRO A 69 -20.57 -8.96 15.90
C PRO A 69 -21.21 -7.71 15.30
N ALA A 70 -20.72 -6.51 15.62
CA ALA A 70 -21.25 -5.27 15.05
C ALA A 70 -20.88 -5.14 13.56
N VAL A 71 -19.66 -5.53 13.20
CA VAL A 71 -19.21 -5.58 11.80
C VAL A 71 -19.98 -6.67 11.06
N ALA A 72 -20.02 -7.89 11.60
CA ALA A 72 -20.73 -9.02 10.99
C ALA A 72 -22.21 -8.70 10.72
N LEU A 73 -22.88 -7.97 11.62
CA LEU A 73 -24.24 -7.48 11.42
C LEU A 73 -24.37 -6.61 10.16
N VAL A 74 -23.50 -5.62 9.99
CA VAL A 74 -23.49 -4.76 8.79
C VAL A 74 -23.15 -5.55 7.53
N GLU A 75 -22.24 -6.52 7.61
CA GLU A 75 -21.85 -7.36 6.47
C GLU A 75 -23.02 -8.17 5.90
N VAL A 76 -24.00 -8.56 6.70
CA VAL A 76 -25.24 -9.21 6.20
C VAL A 76 -26.00 -8.32 5.22
N LEU A 77 -25.91 -7.00 5.38
CA LEU A 77 -26.54 -6.03 4.47
C LEU A 77 -25.85 -5.96 3.10
N TRP A 78 -24.60 -6.42 2.98
CA TRP A 78 -23.83 -6.35 1.73
C TRP A 78 -24.43 -7.16 0.58
N ALA A 79 -25.20 -8.22 0.88
CA ALA A 79 -25.90 -9.03 -0.12
C ALA A 79 -27.16 -8.34 -0.66
N THR A 80 -27.72 -7.41 0.13
CA THR A 80 -29.01 -6.74 -0.13
C THR A 80 -28.90 -5.25 0.21
N PRO A 81 -27.92 -4.52 -0.37
CA PRO A 81 -27.55 -3.20 0.10
C PRO A 81 -28.63 -2.14 -0.19
N HIS A 82 -29.53 -2.40 -1.14
CA HIS A 82 -30.65 -1.51 -1.51
C HIS A 82 -31.79 -1.48 -0.48
N TRP A 83 -31.85 -2.44 0.45
CA TRP A 83 -32.87 -2.48 1.51
C TRP A 83 -32.59 -1.51 2.66
N THR A 84 -31.43 -0.86 2.68
CA THR A 84 -31.08 0.09 3.73
C THR A 84 -31.57 1.49 3.37
N ASP A 85 -32.15 2.20 4.32
CA ASP A 85 -32.38 3.63 4.16
C ASP A 85 -31.05 4.40 4.30
N LEU A 86 -30.83 5.43 3.48
CA LEU A 86 -29.56 6.16 3.47
C LEU A 86 -29.42 7.10 4.67
N GLU A 87 -30.52 7.70 5.15
CA GLU A 87 -30.50 8.54 6.36
C GLU A 87 -30.18 7.69 7.59
N GLU A 88 -30.66 6.45 7.63
CA GLU A 88 -30.31 5.50 8.69
C GLU A 88 -28.83 5.07 8.64
N VAL A 89 -28.27 4.87 7.44
CA VAL A 89 -26.83 4.57 7.28
C VAL A 89 -25.98 5.74 7.74
N GLU A 90 -26.36 6.96 7.37
CA GLU A 90 -25.72 8.21 7.79
C GLU A 90 -25.76 8.39 9.32
N ALA A 91 -26.92 8.20 9.94
CA ALA A 91 -27.07 8.25 11.39
C ALA A 91 -26.22 7.17 12.08
N ALA A 92 -26.24 5.94 11.55
CA ALA A 92 -25.44 4.85 12.07
C ALA A 92 -23.94 5.14 11.96
N TYR A 93 -23.48 5.73 10.86
CA TYR A 93 -22.08 6.06 10.63
C TYR A 93 -21.52 7.05 11.67
N LEU A 94 -22.29 8.07 12.02
CA LEU A 94 -21.89 9.07 13.02
C LEU A 94 -21.73 8.45 14.41
N LEU A 95 -22.62 7.53 14.79
CA LEU A 95 -22.62 6.86 16.09
C LEU A 95 -21.66 5.67 16.17
N ALA A 96 -21.30 5.08 15.03
CA ALA A 96 -20.48 3.88 14.94
C ALA A 96 -19.03 4.11 15.36
N ARG A 97 -18.40 3.02 15.82
CA ARG A 97 -16.93 2.91 15.96
C ARG A 97 -16.27 2.56 14.62
N ASP A 98 -14.96 2.80 14.51
CA ASP A 98 -14.22 2.72 13.24
C ASP A 98 -14.40 1.41 12.45
N PRO A 99 -14.35 0.20 13.05
CA PRO A 99 -14.60 -1.04 12.30
C PRO A 99 -15.98 -1.06 11.63
N VAL A 100 -17.01 -0.57 12.33
CA VAL A 100 -18.38 -0.51 11.82
C VAL A 100 -18.51 0.58 10.76
N ARG A 101 -17.85 1.74 10.93
CA ARG A 101 -17.78 2.79 9.90
C ARG A 101 -17.19 2.27 8.58
N ARG A 102 -16.13 1.45 8.63
CA ARG A 102 -15.57 0.80 7.43
C ARG A 102 -16.60 -0.10 6.74
N ALA A 103 -17.31 -0.92 7.52
CA ALA A 103 -18.33 -1.80 6.98
C ALA A 103 -19.51 -1.04 6.34
N LEU A 104 -19.88 0.12 6.92
CA LEU A 104 -20.89 1.02 6.37
C LEU A 104 -20.42 1.72 5.08
N LEU A 105 -19.15 2.14 5.01
CA LEU A 105 -18.57 2.66 3.76
C LEU A 105 -18.58 1.61 2.64
N ASP A 106 -18.26 0.34 2.95
CA ASP A 106 -18.31 -0.73 1.96
C ASP A 106 -19.76 -1.08 1.57
N LEU A 107 -20.71 -1.00 2.51
CA LEU A 107 -22.14 -1.11 2.23
C LEU A 107 -22.58 -0.03 1.22
N LEU A 108 -22.23 1.23 1.43
CA LEU A 108 -22.52 2.32 0.49
C LEU A 108 -21.89 2.06 -0.88
N ALA A 109 -20.62 1.62 -0.93
CA ALA A 109 -19.94 1.25 -2.18
C ALA A 109 -20.64 0.11 -2.94
N ARG A 110 -21.30 -0.81 -2.23
CA ARG A 110 -22.01 -1.97 -2.80
C ARG A 110 -23.41 -1.68 -3.31
N ARG A 111 -24.05 -0.59 -2.88
CA ARG A 111 -25.40 -0.22 -3.32
C ARG A 111 -25.51 -0.07 -4.83
N ARG A 112 -24.44 0.44 -5.47
CA ARG A 112 -24.33 0.61 -6.93
C ARG A 112 -25.47 1.41 -7.58
N ASP A 113 -26.17 2.20 -6.77
CA ASP A 113 -27.22 3.13 -7.20
C ASP A 113 -26.77 4.59 -7.00
N PRO A 114 -27.30 5.55 -7.79
CA PRO A 114 -26.85 6.95 -7.73
C PRO A 114 -27.00 7.61 -6.35
N ALA A 115 -28.00 7.21 -5.54
CA ALA A 115 -28.20 7.78 -4.22
C ALA A 115 -27.13 7.28 -3.24
N GLY A 116 -26.78 5.99 -3.30
CA GLY A 116 -25.68 5.41 -2.53
C GLY A 116 -24.33 6.07 -2.85
N LEU A 117 -24.06 6.36 -4.13
CA LEU A 117 -22.86 7.09 -4.53
C LEU A 117 -22.86 8.54 -4.03
N LEU A 118 -24.01 9.21 -4.05
CA LEU A 118 -24.15 10.58 -3.54
C LEU A 118 -23.88 10.64 -2.03
N THR A 119 -24.45 9.71 -1.25
CA THR A 119 -24.15 9.59 0.19
C THR A 119 -22.68 9.25 0.42
N LEU A 120 -22.09 8.37 -0.39
CA LEU A 120 -20.66 8.08 -0.27
C LEU A 120 -19.80 9.33 -0.53
N ARG A 121 -20.12 10.14 -1.54
CA ARG A 121 -19.46 11.44 -1.77
C ARG A 121 -19.59 12.36 -0.58
N HIS A 122 -20.79 12.46 0.01
CA HIS A 122 -21.04 13.27 1.17
C HIS A 122 -20.16 12.86 2.35
N VAL A 123 -20.13 11.57 2.69
CA VAL A 123 -19.33 11.04 3.82
C VAL A 123 -17.83 11.22 3.59
N LEU A 124 -17.35 11.07 2.36
CA LEU A 124 -15.92 11.15 2.03
C LEU A 124 -15.43 12.58 1.79
N GLY A 125 -16.31 13.52 1.42
CA GLY A 125 -15.94 14.86 0.96
C GLY A 125 -16.28 16.00 1.93
N ASP A 126 -17.30 15.85 2.78
CA ASP A 126 -17.77 16.95 3.60
C ASP A 126 -17.00 17.06 4.92
N PRO A 127 -16.40 18.22 5.27
CA PRO A 127 -15.50 18.35 6.41
C PRO A 127 -16.00 17.73 7.72
N GLY A 128 -17.27 17.96 8.08
CA GLY A 128 -17.89 17.43 9.31
C GLY A 128 -18.03 15.90 9.35
N TRP A 129 -18.02 15.23 8.20
CA TRP A 129 -18.04 13.77 8.09
C TRP A 129 -16.64 13.20 7.97
N THR A 130 -15.77 13.89 7.23
CA THR A 130 -14.40 13.45 7.03
C THR A 130 -13.60 13.40 8.33
N ASP A 131 -13.97 14.17 9.37
CA ASP A 131 -13.36 14.06 10.70
C ASP A 131 -13.58 12.69 11.36
N HIS A 132 -14.63 11.96 10.94
CA HIS A 132 -14.96 10.63 11.42
C HIS A 132 -14.50 9.51 10.48
N LEU A 133 -13.74 9.84 9.44
CA LEU A 133 -13.29 8.89 8.44
C LEU A 133 -12.27 7.90 9.05
N PRO A 134 -12.57 6.58 9.11
CA PRO A 134 -11.66 5.60 9.68
C PRO A 134 -10.44 5.42 8.79
N LEU A 135 -9.32 4.92 9.35
CA LEU A 135 -8.20 4.48 8.53
C LEU A 135 -8.65 3.35 7.59
N PRO A 136 -8.32 3.40 6.29
CA PRO A 136 -8.82 2.42 5.32
C PRO A 136 -8.16 1.05 5.53
N THR A 137 -8.87 -0.01 5.14
CA THR A 137 -8.36 -1.38 5.06
C THR A 137 -8.17 -1.79 3.60
N PRO A 138 -7.34 -2.81 3.32
CA PRO A 138 -7.22 -3.35 1.96
C PRO A 138 -8.59 -3.72 1.39
N GLY A 139 -8.89 -3.27 0.17
CA GLY A 139 -10.14 -3.58 -0.54
C GLY A 139 -11.36 -2.74 -0.14
N LEU A 140 -11.27 -1.88 0.89
CA LEU A 140 -12.32 -0.93 1.23
C LEU A 140 -12.72 -0.10 -0.01
N LEU A 141 -14.01 0.17 -0.20
CA LEU A 141 -14.55 0.88 -1.38
C LEU A 141 -14.26 0.24 -2.75
N SER A 142 -13.57 -0.91 -2.85
CA SER A 142 -13.25 -1.52 -4.16
C SER A 142 -14.48 -1.78 -5.04
N GLN A 143 -15.65 -1.91 -4.41
CA GLN A 143 -16.93 -2.10 -5.08
C GLN A 143 -17.40 -0.88 -5.87
N VAL A 144 -16.90 0.33 -5.58
CA VAL A 144 -17.26 1.55 -6.35
C VAL A 144 -16.79 1.46 -7.80
N LEU A 145 -15.76 0.67 -8.10
CA LEU A 145 -15.24 0.50 -9.47
C LEU A 145 -16.28 -0.08 -10.44
N GLY A 146 -17.30 -0.77 -9.92
CA GLY A 146 -18.43 -1.25 -10.71
C GLY A 146 -19.57 -0.25 -10.90
N HIS A 147 -19.42 1.00 -10.45
CA HIS A 147 -20.46 2.03 -10.48
C HIS A 147 -20.38 2.86 -11.77
N ALA A 148 -21.53 3.12 -12.41
CA ALA A 148 -21.58 3.91 -13.65
C ALA A 148 -21.09 5.36 -13.49
N GLY A 149 -21.33 5.96 -12.33
CA GLY A 149 -20.85 7.30 -11.95
C GLY A 149 -19.55 7.33 -11.13
N VAL A 150 -18.71 6.29 -11.17
CA VAL A 150 -17.49 6.23 -10.33
C VAL A 150 -16.55 7.43 -10.53
N GLU A 151 -16.59 8.06 -11.70
CA GLU A 151 -15.82 9.26 -12.02
C GLU A 151 -16.12 10.44 -11.08
N ASP A 152 -17.33 10.53 -10.53
CA ASP A 152 -17.70 11.57 -9.57
C ASP A 152 -16.90 11.52 -8.26
N LEU A 153 -16.15 10.43 -8.02
CA LEU A 153 -15.26 10.28 -6.87
C LEU A 153 -13.84 10.79 -7.12
N VAL A 154 -13.47 11.14 -8.36
CA VAL A 154 -12.10 11.56 -8.72
C VAL A 154 -11.63 12.72 -7.84
N ALA A 155 -12.43 13.79 -7.74
CA ALA A 155 -12.08 14.96 -6.92
C ALA A 155 -11.84 14.61 -5.44
N ILE A 156 -12.74 13.81 -4.87
CA ILE A 156 -12.69 13.45 -3.45
C ILE A 156 -11.51 12.52 -3.18
N LEU A 157 -11.29 11.52 -4.03
CA LEU A 157 -10.14 10.63 -3.91
C LEU A 157 -8.82 11.39 -4.13
N GLY A 158 -8.80 12.38 -5.02
CA GLY A 158 -7.65 13.29 -5.19
C GLY A 158 -7.35 14.09 -3.91
N ALA A 159 -8.37 14.57 -3.20
CA ALA A 159 -8.18 15.20 -1.90
C ALA A 159 -7.69 14.20 -0.83
N LEU A 160 -8.24 12.97 -0.82
CA LEU A 160 -7.83 11.91 0.10
C LEU A 160 -6.42 11.38 -0.16
N LEU A 161 -5.90 11.50 -1.39
CA LEU A 161 -4.52 11.16 -1.74
C LEU A 161 -3.48 11.96 -0.94
N LEU A 162 -3.84 13.16 -0.50
CA LEU A 162 -2.99 14.03 0.32
C LEU A 162 -3.29 13.94 1.82
N ARG A 163 -4.28 13.13 2.20
CA ARG A 163 -4.69 12.96 3.59
C ARG A 163 -3.85 11.88 4.29
N PRO A 164 -3.25 12.17 5.46
CA PRO A 164 -2.51 11.17 6.23
C PRO A 164 -3.33 9.90 6.53
N GLY A 165 -2.76 8.75 6.21
CA GLY A 165 -3.36 7.43 6.40
C GLY A 165 -4.26 6.96 5.25
N TRP A 166 -4.59 7.84 4.30
CA TRP A 166 -5.43 7.53 3.13
C TRP A 166 -4.64 7.48 1.83
N GLU A 167 -3.39 7.94 1.80
CA GLU A 167 -2.61 8.14 0.58
C GLU A 167 -2.53 6.86 -0.27
N ALA A 168 -2.18 5.73 0.36
CA ALA A 168 -2.06 4.44 -0.32
C ALA A 168 -3.40 3.91 -0.85
N HIS A 169 -4.47 4.14 -0.10
CA HIS A 169 -5.79 3.65 -0.47
C HIS A 169 -6.40 4.45 -1.62
N ALA A 170 -6.35 5.78 -1.52
CA ALA A 170 -6.81 6.69 -2.56
C ALA A 170 -5.98 6.53 -3.84
N SER A 171 -4.65 6.42 -3.73
CA SER A 171 -3.77 6.14 -4.86
C SER A 171 -4.15 4.83 -5.56
N GLY A 172 -4.30 3.74 -4.79
CA GLY A 172 -4.70 2.44 -5.33
C GLY A 172 -6.06 2.47 -6.04
N LEU A 173 -7.06 3.17 -5.49
CA LEU A 173 -8.37 3.29 -6.13
C LEU A 173 -8.31 4.14 -7.40
N LEU A 174 -7.69 5.31 -7.37
CA LEU A 174 -7.54 6.17 -8.54
C LEU A 174 -6.78 5.46 -9.67
N ALA A 175 -5.69 4.76 -9.35
CA ALA A 175 -4.91 4.03 -10.33
C ALA A 175 -5.67 2.84 -10.95
N ARG A 176 -6.61 2.24 -10.20
CA ARG A 176 -7.51 1.21 -10.72
C ARG A 176 -8.66 1.81 -11.53
N MET A 177 -9.20 2.96 -11.14
CA MET A 177 -10.17 3.69 -11.95
C MET A 177 -9.59 4.03 -13.33
N ALA A 178 -8.36 4.55 -13.38
CA ALA A 178 -7.68 4.88 -14.63
C ALA A 178 -7.42 3.64 -15.51
N ARG A 179 -6.97 2.52 -14.93
CA ARG A 179 -6.55 1.32 -15.69
C ARG A 179 -7.65 0.29 -15.96
N GLU A 180 -8.52 0.02 -14.99
CA GLU A 180 -9.52 -1.05 -15.03
C GLU A 180 -10.86 -0.56 -15.56
N VAL A 181 -11.29 0.64 -15.14
CA VAL A 181 -12.59 1.21 -15.55
C VAL A 181 -12.44 2.00 -16.86
N GLY A 182 -11.36 2.78 -16.97
CA GLY A 182 -11.15 3.71 -18.08
C GLY A 182 -11.92 5.00 -17.85
N LEU A 183 -11.20 6.05 -17.45
CA LEU A 183 -11.76 7.38 -17.19
C LEU A 183 -12.06 8.12 -18.50
N GLY A 184 -13.20 8.81 -18.55
CA GLY A 184 -13.54 9.76 -19.59
C GLY A 184 -12.60 10.97 -19.60
N ALA A 185 -12.54 11.67 -20.75
CA ALA A 185 -11.61 12.77 -20.95
C ALA A 185 -11.72 13.89 -19.89
N GLY A 186 -12.93 14.24 -19.46
CA GLY A 186 -13.15 15.25 -18.43
C GLY A 186 -12.66 14.81 -17.04
N ALA A 187 -12.87 13.54 -16.67
CA ALA A 187 -12.37 12.99 -15.42
C ALA A 187 -10.84 12.86 -15.41
N VAL A 188 -10.23 12.54 -16.57
CA VAL A 188 -8.77 12.56 -16.75
C VAL A 188 -8.22 13.98 -16.60
N GLU A 189 -8.85 14.98 -17.21
CA GLU A 189 -8.46 16.38 -17.09
C GLU A 189 -8.54 16.87 -15.63
N GLU A 190 -9.66 16.63 -14.95
CA GLU A 190 -9.82 16.95 -13.53
C GLU A 190 -8.77 16.25 -12.65
N LEU A 191 -8.49 14.96 -12.91
CA LEU A 191 -7.46 14.24 -12.18
C LEU A 191 -6.06 14.84 -12.40
N ILE A 192 -5.73 15.26 -13.63
CA ILE A 192 -4.46 15.94 -13.93
C ILE A 192 -4.39 17.29 -13.20
N GLU A 193 -5.45 18.09 -13.22
CA GLU A 193 -5.51 19.38 -12.51
C GLU A 193 -5.29 19.24 -11.00
N LEU A 194 -5.70 18.11 -10.41
CA LEU A 194 -5.46 17.79 -9.00
C LEU A 194 -4.04 17.26 -8.76
N LEU A 195 -3.53 16.38 -9.63
CA LEU A 195 -2.25 15.72 -9.45
C LEU A 195 -1.06 16.61 -9.76
N GLU A 196 -1.17 17.54 -10.70
CA GLU A 196 -0.06 18.43 -11.07
C GLU A 196 0.48 19.26 -9.89
N PRO A 197 -0.34 20.07 -9.19
CA PRO A 197 0.12 20.81 -8.03
C PRO A 197 0.49 19.89 -6.85
N ALA A 198 -0.17 18.74 -6.70
CA ALA A 198 0.15 17.77 -5.66
C ALA A 198 1.53 17.13 -5.88
N LEU A 199 1.87 16.79 -7.12
CA LEU A 199 3.17 16.26 -7.49
C LEU A 199 4.26 17.31 -7.28
N ASP A 200 4.07 18.52 -7.81
CA ASP A 200 5.04 19.60 -7.67
C ASP A 200 5.33 19.88 -6.19
N ALA A 201 4.29 19.98 -5.35
CA ALA A 201 4.44 20.17 -3.91
C ALA A 201 5.17 18.99 -3.24
N THR A 202 4.80 17.73 -3.54
CA THR A 202 5.45 16.58 -2.89
C THR A 202 6.90 16.37 -3.34
N VAL A 203 7.24 16.74 -4.57
CA VAL A 203 8.63 16.77 -5.07
C VAL A 203 9.43 17.85 -4.35
N GLU A 204 8.89 19.07 -4.20
CA GLU A 204 9.54 20.14 -3.44
C GLU A 204 9.84 19.72 -2.00
N HIS A 205 8.89 19.07 -1.33
CA HIS A 205 9.10 18.52 0.02
C HIS A 205 10.18 17.43 0.08
N CYS A 206 10.37 16.66 -1.00
CA CYS A 206 11.49 15.72 -1.09
C CYS A 206 12.81 16.47 -1.27
N ASP A 207 12.84 17.48 -2.13
CA ASP A 207 14.01 18.31 -2.42
C ASP A 207 14.48 19.15 -1.22
N GLU A 208 13.56 19.56 -0.36
CA GLU A 208 13.89 20.17 0.93
C GLU A 208 14.43 19.13 1.93
N ALA A 209 13.73 18.01 2.08
CA ALA A 209 14.10 16.95 3.03
C ALA A 209 15.49 16.37 2.74
N ILE A 210 15.78 16.19 1.46
CA ILE A 210 17.04 15.67 0.97
C ILE A 210 18.21 16.67 1.16
N GLY A 211 17.91 17.98 1.23
CA GLY A 211 18.88 19.03 1.59
C GLY A 211 19.25 19.02 3.08
N CYS A 212 18.37 18.50 3.94
CA CYS A 212 18.55 18.50 5.40
C CYS A 212 19.19 17.22 5.97
N ARG A 213 19.76 16.32 5.13
CA ARG A 213 20.27 14.97 5.45
C ARG A 213 21.26 14.80 6.64
N ASN A 214 21.67 15.87 7.31
CA ASN A 214 22.70 15.87 8.36
C ASN A 214 22.20 15.54 9.78
N GLY A 215 21.03 14.91 9.97
CA GLY A 215 20.51 14.57 11.31
C GLY A 215 19.45 13.46 11.33
N GLY A 216 19.28 12.79 12.47
CA GLY A 216 18.36 11.66 12.63
C GLY A 216 16.89 12.01 12.31
N GLU A 217 16.40 13.19 12.69
CA GLU A 217 15.03 13.63 12.36
C GLU A 217 14.82 13.88 10.85
N ALA A 218 15.86 14.32 10.13
CA ALA A 218 15.80 14.54 8.69
C ALA A 218 15.56 13.23 7.92
N SER A 219 15.94 12.09 8.48
CA SER A 219 15.78 10.78 7.85
C SER A 219 14.32 10.30 7.83
N VAL A 220 13.59 10.49 8.93
CA VAL A 220 12.14 10.17 9.02
C VAL A 220 11.34 11.11 8.15
N TRP A 221 11.68 12.40 8.13
CA TRP A 221 11.05 13.36 7.25
C TRP A 221 11.24 12.99 5.77
N LEU A 222 12.48 12.73 5.35
CA LEU A 222 12.78 12.30 3.99
C LEU A 222 12.03 11.02 3.59
N TRP A 223 12.00 10.03 4.48
CA TRP A 223 11.25 8.79 4.23
C TRP A 223 9.75 9.07 4.02
N ARG A 224 9.14 9.92 4.87
CA ARG A 224 7.73 10.31 4.73
C ARG A 224 7.47 11.08 3.44
N SER A 225 8.35 12.02 3.07
CA SER A 225 8.24 12.77 1.81
C SER A 225 8.28 11.84 0.60
N ARG A 226 9.26 10.91 0.56
CA ARG A 226 9.37 9.89 -0.48
C ARG A 226 8.16 8.95 -0.54
N HIS A 227 7.61 8.58 0.61
CA HIS A 227 6.40 7.76 0.67
C HIS A 227 5.19 8.50 0.06
N ARG A 228 5.04 9.79 0.33
CA ARG A 228 3.95 10.61 -0.23
C ARG A 228 4.06 10.80 -1.74
N VAL A 229 5.22 11.22 -2.24
CA VAL A 229 5.42 11.44 -3.69
C VAL A 229 5.21 10.15 -4.47
N ARG A 230 5.59 8.99 -3.91
CA ARG A 230 5.32 7.66 -4.52
C ARG A 230 3.83 7.47 -4.80
N HIS A 231 2.96 7.73 -3.83
CA HIS A 231 1.51 7.53 -4.01
C HIS A 231 0.94 8.44 -5.11
N VAL A 232 1.45 9.66 -5.25
CA VAL A 232 1.07 10.56 -6.33
C VAL A 232 1.57 10.04 -7.69
N LEU A 233 2.84 9.64 -7.76
CA LEU A 233 3.45 9.09 -8.98
C LEU A 233 2.75 7.81 -9.46
N ASP A 234 2.34 6.93 -8.54
CA ASP A 234 1.60 5.70 -8.85
C ASP A 234 0.26 6.03 -9.57
N VAL A 235 -0.40 7.13 -9.22
CA VAL A 235 -1.60 7.60 -9.95
C VAL A 235 -1.22 8.26 -11.27
N VAL A 236 -0.23 9.14 -11.28
CA VAL A 236 0.24 9.83 -12.50
C VAL A 236 0.58 8.84 -13.60
N GLU A 237 1.24 7.73 -13.27
CA GLU A 237 1.61 6.68 -14.22
C GLU A 237 0.45 5.85 -14.74
N SER A 238 -0.64 5.80 -13.99
CA SER A 238 -1.85 5.08 -14.40
C SER A 238 -2.64 5.80 -15.48
N ILE A 239 -2.32 7.07 -15.75
CA ILE A 239 -3.04 7.94 -16.68
C ILE A 239 -2.37 7.94 -18.06
N ASP A 240 -3.17 7.66 -19.10
CA ASP A 240 -2.73 7.79 -20.48
C ASP A 240 -3.02 9.20 -21.02
N SER A 241 -2.13 10.14 -20.73
CA SER A 241 -2.22 11.52 -21.22
C SER A 241 -0.84 12.12 -21.54
N PRO A 242 -0.69 12.91 -22.61
CA PRO A 242 0.55 13.68 -22.88
C PRO A 242 0.95 14.64 -21.75
N ALA A 243 0.00 15.11 -20.94
CA ALA A 243 0.30 15.98 -19.80
C ALA A 243 1.17 15.25 -18.76
N VAL A 244 0.97 13.94 -18.58
CA VAL A 244 1.77 13.10 -17.68
C VAL A 244 3.25 13.10 -18.07
N GLU A 245 3.56 13.07 -19.36
CA GLU A 245 4.95 13.13 -19.83
C GLU A 245 5.62 14.44 -19.43
N SER A 246 4.88 15.56 -19.47
CA SER A 246 5.38 16.86 -19.03
C SER A 246 5.65 16.88 -17.53
N MET A 247 4.71 16.35 -16.73
CA MET A 247 4.86 16.20 -15.28
C MET A 247 6.10 15.37 -14.91
N LEU A 248 6.23 14.18 -15.50
CA LEU A 248 7.37 13.28 -15.26
C LEU A 248 8.70 13.89 -15.72
N THR A 249 8.69 14.62 -16.85
CA THR A 249 9.88 15.32 -17.34
C THR A 249 10.35 16.39 -16.36
N ARG A 250 9.43 17.12 -15.71
CA ARG A 250 9.80 18.06 -14.63
C ARG A 250 10.36 17.32 -13.41
N SER A 251 9.78 16.17 -13.04
CA SER A 251 10.27 15.36 -11.91
C SER A 251 11.68 14.81 -12.11
N LEU A 252 12.18 14.67 -13.36
CA LEU A 252 13.60 14.37 -13.61
C LEU A 252 14.55 15.44 -13.02
N GLY A 253 14.06 16.66 -12.82
CA GLY A 253 14.78 17.80 -12.26
C GLY A 253 14.92 17.80 -10.73
N SER A 254 14.27 16.87 -10.03
CA SER A 254 14.30 16.78 -8.57
C SER A 254 15.73 16.62 -8.04
N ALA A 255 16.01 17.27 -6.91
CA ALA A 255 17.25 17.09 -6.15
C ALA A 255 17.31 15.73 -5.43
N ASP A 256 16.16 15.09 -5.19
CA ASP A 256 16.10 13.72 -4.69
C ASP A 256 16.25 12.70 -5.85
N PRO A 257 17.36 11.95 -5.91
CA PRO A 257 17.59 10.98 -6.99
C PRO A 257 16.56 9.84 -6.99
N VAL A 258 15.85 9.59 -5.88
CA VAL A 258 14.78 8.59 -5.83
C VAL A 258 13.56 9.03 -6.66
N VAL A 259 13.20 10.32 -6.58
CA VAL A 259 12.14 10.89 -7.43
C VAL A 259 12.56 10.85 -8.89
N GLY A 260 13.81 11.21 -9.18
CA GLY A 260 14.39 11.08 -10.52
C GLY A 260 14.33 9.65 -11.06
N ALA A 261 14.73 8.65 -10.25
CA ALA A 261 14.65 7.24 -10.62
C ALA A 261 13.23 6.77 -10.97
N TRP A 262 12.23 7.21 -10.19
CA TRP A 262 10.83 7.01 -10.52
C TRP A 262 10.48 7.58 -11.89
N ALA A 263 10.78 8.87 -12.12
CA ALA A 263 10.47 9.55 -13.37
C ALA A 263 11.16 8.90 -14.59
N VAL A 264 12.43 8.48 -14.45
CA VAL A 264 13.15 7.74 -15.50
C VAL A 264 12.40 6.46 -15.88
N ALA A 265 12.03 5.64 -14.89
CA ALA A 265 11.33 4.38 -15.15
C ALA A 265 9.93 4.61 -15.77
N ALA A 266 9.21 5.63 -15.30
CA ALA A 266 7.89 5.98 -15.82
C ALA A 266 7.94 6.44 -17.28
N LEU A 267 8.88 7.34 -17.62
CA LEU A 267 9.09 7.80 -19.00
C LEU A 267 9.53 6.66 -19.91
N ALA A 268 10.42 5.78 -19.43
CA ALA A 268 10.83 4.59 -20.17
C ALA A 268 9.65 3.66 -20.46
N ALA A 269 8.74 3.46 -19.51
CA ALA A 269 7.52 2.65 -19.70
C ALA A 269 6.61 3.21 -20.80
N ARG A 270 6.64 4.52 -21.01
CA ARG A 270 5.89 5.24 -22.06
C ARG A 270 6.62 5.27 -23.40
N GLY A 271 7.83 4.71 -23.48
CA GLY A 271 8.66 4.78 -24.68
C GLY A 271 9.28 6.15 -24.94
N THR A 272 9.22 7.07 -23.97
CA THR A 272 9.90 8.37 -24.06
C THR A 272 11.39 8.17 -23.84
N ASP A 273 12.21 8.78 -24.70
CA ASP A 273 13.65 8.73 -24.54
C ASP A 273 14.08 9.64 -23.39
N VAL A 274 14.82 9.07 -22.44
CA VAL A 274 15.26 9.78 -21.24
C VAL A 274 16.72 10.17 -21.40
N PRO A 275 17.09 11.44 -21.17
CA PRO A 275 18.48 11.87 -21.23
C PRO A 275 19.39 11.00 -20.36
N TRP A 276 20.52 10.59 -20.93
CA TRP A 276 21.41 9.61 -20.31
C TRP A 276 22.00 10.08 -18.97
N ASP A 277 22.27 11.37 -18.83
CA ASP A 277 22.70 11.99 -17.57
C ASP A 277 21.69 11.75 -16.44
N ARG A 278 20.39 11.78 -16.74
CA ARG A 278 19.32 11.50 -15.76
C ARG A 278 19.26 10.04 -15.38
N VAL A 279 19.39 9.13 -16.34
CA VAL A 279 19.48 7.69 -16.04
C VAL A 279 20.72 7.40 -15.18
N TRP A 280 21.85 8.02 -15.49
CA TRP A 280 23.08 7.88 -14.72
C TRP A 280 22.92 8.39 -13.29
N MET A 281 22.32 9.57 -13.10
CA MET A 281 22.06 10.12 -11.76
C MET A 281 21.15 9.20 -10.93
N ALA A 282 20.07 8.69 -11.56
CA ALA A 282 19.15 7.75 -10.92
C ALA A 282 19.83 6.44 -10.50
N ALA A 283 20.73 5.91 -11.34
CA ALA A 283 21.45 4.66 -11.06
C ALA A 283 22.66 4.84 -10.11
N HIS A 284 23.06 6.09 -9.80
CA HIS A 284 24.30 6.37 -9.07
C HIS A 284 24.23 5.91 -7.60
N GLU A 285 23.26 6.40 -6.85
CA GLU A 285 23.10 6.11 -5.41
C GLU A 285 22.37 4.78 -5.21
N PRO A 286 22.78 3.92 -4.25
CA PRO A 286 22.13 2.62 -4.03
C PRO A 286 20.61 2.73 -3.81
N VAL A 287 20.14 3.73 -3.05
CA VAL A 287 18.72 3.90 -2.75
C VAL A 287 17.87 4.27 -3.98
N SER A 288 18.36 5.12 -4.87
CA SER A 288 17.65 5.46 -6.11
C SER A 288 17.79 4.37 -7.17
N ARG A 289 18.94 3.68 -7.16
CA ARG A 289 19.19 2.52 -8.02
C ARG A 289 18.23 1.38 -7.71
N SER A 290 17.93 1.12 -6.43
CA SER A 290 16.94 0.11 -6.01
C SER A 290 15.59 0.40 -6.66
N VAL A 291 15.08 1.62 -6.51
CA VAL A 291 13.83 2.06 -7.15
C VAL A 291 13.90 1.91 -8.67
N LEU A 292 14.96 2.42 -9.31
CA LEU A 292 15.11 2.33 -10.76
C LEU A 292 15.09 0.88 -11.25
N MET A 293 15.86 0.00 -10.61
CA MET A 293 15.99 -1.40 -11.02
C MET A 293 14.70 -2.17 -10.77
N GLU A 294 14.08 -2.06 -9.59
CA GLU A 294 12.79 -2.67 -9.27
C GLU A 294 11.74 -2.33 -10.33
N ARG A 295 11.62 -1.04 -10.65
CA ARG A 295 10.60 -0.56 -11.56
C ARG A 295 10.84 -0.99 -12.99
N LEU A 296 12.08 -0.88 -13.47
CA LEU A 296 12.43 -1.32 -14.82
C LEU A 296 12.31 -2.84 -14.99
N ASP A 297 12.57 -3.61 -13.94
CA ASP A 297 12.39 -5.08 -13.92
C ASP A 297 10.90 -5.42 -14.03
N CYS A 298 10.04 -4.78 -13.24
CA CYS A 298 8.58 -4.93 -13.27
C CYS A 298 7.96 -4.67 -14.65
N ILE A 299 8.53 -3.75 -15.44
CA ILE A 299 8.06 -3.42 -16.80
C ILE A 299 8.87 -4.10 -17.90
N GLY A 300 9.83 -4.97 -17.55
CA GLY A 300 10.65 -5.72 -18.51
C GLY A 300 11.66 -4.88 -19.30
N LEU A 301 12.01 -3.68 -18.83
CA LEU A 301 12.93 -2.75 -19.49
C LEU A 301 14.33 -2.70 -18.85
N LEU A 302 14.57 -3.43 -17.75
CA LEU A 302 15.84 -3.40 -17.00
C LEU A 302 17.07 -3.59 -17.92
N GLY A 303 17.08 -4.68 -18.70
CA GLY A 303 18.16 -4.95 -19.66
C GLY A 303 18.30 -3.84 -20.71
N SER A 304 17.20 -3.43 -21.33
CA SER A 304 17.22 -2.42 -22.41
C SER A 304 17.78 -1.06 -21.96
N VAL A 305 17.54 -0.66 -20.71
CA VAL A 305 18.03 0.61 -20.17
C VAL A 305 19.48 0.48 -19.72
N PHE A 306 19.84 -0.60 -19.00
CA PHE A 306 21.21 -0.78 -18.48
C PHE A 306 22.22 -1.22 -19.55
N ASP A 307 21.81 -1.93 -20.59
CA ASP A 307 22.70 -2.34 -21.69
C ASP A 307 23.09 -1.13 -22.56
N ARG A 308 22.14 -0.23 -22.85
CA ARG A 308 22.40 1.07 -23.51
C ARG A 308 23.34 1.96 -22.70
N SER A 309 23.27 1.79 -21.39
CA SER A 309 24.00 2.50 -20.34
C SER A 309 25.49 2.14 -20.29
N GLY A 310 25.85 0.92 -20.76
CA GLY A 310 27.19 0.38 -20.63
C GLY A 310 27.62 0.03 -19.19
N ARG A 311 26.73 0.13 -18.20
CA ARG A 311 26.98 -0.34 -16.82
C ARG A 311 26.59 -1.80 -16.63
N SER A 312 27.35 -2.47 -15.76
CA SER A 312 26.96 -3.77 -15.21
C SER A 312 25.67 -3.61 -14.42
N ARG A 313 24.73 -4.54 -14.62
CA ARG A 313 23.49 -4.68 -13.84
C ARG A 313 23.54 -5.95 -12.98
N ASP A 314 24.69 -6.27 -12.42
CA ASP A 314 24.87 -7.57 -11.77
C ASP A 314 24.10 -7.75 -10.45
N GLY A 315 23.99 -9.00 -10.01
CA GLY A 315 23.30 -9.39 -8.78
C GLY A 315 23.85 -8.71 -7.52
N VAL A 316 25.16 -8.43 -7.46
CA VAL A 316 25.79 -7.73 -6.32
C VAL A 316 25.27 -6.30 -6.25
N MET A 317 25.25 -5.59 -7.37
CA MET A 317 24.79 -4.21 -7.46
C MET A 317 23.31 -4.07 -7.09
N ARG A 318 22.46 -5.01 -7.54
CA ARG A 318 21.04 -5.06 -7.15
C ARG A 318 20.87 -5.35 -5.66
N ALA A 319 21.61 -6.32 -5.14
CA ALA A 319 21.57 -6.70 -3.74
C ALA A 319 22.02 -5.56 -2.81
N GLU A 320 23.09 -4.84 -3.15
CA GLU A 320 23.54 -3.65 -2.42
C GLU A 320 22.43 -2.59 -2.38
N ALA A 321 21.84 -2.30 -3.54
CA ALA A 321 20.78 -1.30 -3.67
C ALA A 321 19.58 -1.62 -2.78
N ASP A 322 19.09 -2.86 -2.86
CA ASP A 322 17.91 -3.30 -2.10
C ASP A 322 18.21 -3.40 -0.60
N LEU A 323 19.42 -3.81 -0.21
CA LEU A 323 19.87 -3.77 1.19
C LEU A 323 19.89 -2.34 1.73
N VAL A 324 20.47 -1.38 1.00
CA VAL A 324 20.55 0.02 1.43
C VAL A 324 19.15 0.64 1.51
N ALA A 325 18.29 0.36 0.54
CA ALA A 325 16.90 0.81 0.56
C ALA A 325 16.14 0.25 1.77
N TRP A 326 16.31 -1.03 2.09
CA TRP A 326 15.73 -1.66 3.27
C TRP A 326 16.24 -1.03 4.57
N LEU A 327 17.56 -0.86 4.72
CA LEU A 327 18.19 -0.25 5.90
C LEU A 327 17.66 1.17 6.15
N SER A 328 17.36 1.93 5.09
CA SER A 328 16.86 3.30 5.21
C SER A 328 15.46 3.45 5.82
N ARG A 329 14.73 2.35 6.05
CA ARG A 329 13.38 2.37 6.61
C ARG A 329 13.40 2.75 8.11
N PRO A 330 12.38 3.48 8.63
CA PRO A 330 12.34 3.94 10.02
C PRO A 330 12.41 2.84 11.10
N GLY A 331 11.94 1.63 10.79
CA GLY A 331 12.02 0.48 11.71
C GLY A 331 13.37 -0.23 11.72
N GLU A 332 14.24 0.13 10.76
CA GLU A 332 15.51 -0.52 10.52
C GLU A 332 16.68 0.35 11.01
N LEU A 333 17.61 0.74 10.12
CA LEU A 333 18.64 1.72 10.46
C LEU A 333 18.07 3.15 10.48
N GLY A 334 16.96 3.38 9.79
CA GLY A 334 16.31 4.69 9.66
C GLY A 334 17.08 5.68 8.79
N CYS A 335 18.29 5.36 8.33
CA CYS A 335 19.13 6.22 7.50
C CYS A 335 19.95 5.39 6.51
N LEU A 336 20.63 6.07 5.58
CA LEU A 336 21.60 5.41 4.71
C LEU A 336 22.84 5.01 5.53
N PRO A 337 23.38 3.79 5.34
CA PRO A 337 24.68 3.44 5.90
C PRO A 337 25.76 4.38 5.36
N SER A 338 26.77 4.66 6.18
CA SER A 338 27.89 5.51 5.78
C SER A 338 28.86 4.79 4.85
N GLU A 339 29.01 3.47 5.05
CA GLU A 339 29.87 2.58 4.27
C GLU A 339 29.19 1.22 4.14
N VAL A 340 29.33 0.59 2.96
CA VAL A 340 28.83 -0.74 2.63
C VAL A 340 29.90 -1.46 1.82
N GLU A 341 30.19 -2.70 2.15
CA GLU A 341 31.19 -3.52 1.46
C GLU A 341 30.65 -4.94 1.25
N HIS A 342 30.76 -5.45 0.02
CA HIS A 342 30.43 -6.84 -0.29
C HIS A 342 31.50 -7.78 0.29
N ILE A 343 31.07 -8.75 1.09
CA ILE A 343 31.95 -9.72 1.76
C ILE A 343 31.99 -11.03 0.99
N ALA A 344 30.82 -11.57 0.66
CA ALA A 344 30.69 -12.92 0.11
C ALA A 344 29.38 -13.09 -0.65
N SER A 345 29.33 -14.09 -1.52
CA SER A 345 28.11 -14.50 -2.20
C SER A 345 27.98 -16.02 -2.20
N ARG A 346 26.76 -16.53 -2.11
CA ARG A 346 26.47 -17.96 -2.25
C ARG A 346 25.42 -18.17 -3.33
N GLU A 347 25.76 -18.96 -4.34
CA GLU A 347 24.80 -19.43 -5.33
C GLU A 347 23.92 -20.53 -4.74
N VAL A 348 22.63 -20.42 -4.99
CA VAL A 348 21.60 -21.41 -4.69
C VAL A 348 21.04 -21.93 -6.02
N PRO A 349 20.98 -23.26 -6.21
CA PRO A 349 20.33 -23.84 -7.37
C PRO A 349 18.81 -23.70 -7.25
N LEU A 350 18.16 -23.23 -8.32
CA LEU A 350 16.72 -23.07 -8.47
C LEU A 350 16.24 -23.86 -9.70
N GLU A 351 14.94 -24.13 -9.80
CA GLU A 351 14.37 -24.74 -11.00
C GLU A 351 14.60 -23.88 -12.25
N SER A 352 14.54 -22.55 -12.12
CA SER A 352 14.80 -21.61 -13.21
C SER A 352 16.28 -21.27 -13.46
N GLY A 353 17.23 -21.92 -12.77
CA GLY A 353 18.66 -21.70 -12.95
C GLY A 353 19.40 -21.47 -11.65
N ARG A 354 20.36 -20.54 -11.62
CA ARG A 354 21.12 -20.19 -10.42
C ARG A 354 20.84 -18.75 -10.01
N ALA A 355 20.76 -18.53 -8.72
CA ALA A 355 20.67 -17.20 -8.13
C ALA A 355 21.51 -17.11 -6.87
N GLY A 356 21.98 -15.92 -6.52
CA GLY A 356 22.88 -15.69 -5.40
C GLY A 356 22.25 -14.89 -4.27
N PHE A 357 22.57 -15.27 -3.04
CA PHE A 357 22.52 -14.35 -1.90
C PHE A 357 23.86 -13.63 -1.79
N HIS A 358 23.81 -12.34 -1.48
CA HIS A 358 24.99 -11.49 -1.34
C HIS A 358 25.05 -10.94 0.08
N LEU A 359 26.19 -11.15 0.72
CA LEU A 359 26.48 -10.71 2.08
C LEU A 359 27.31 -9.42 2.03
N PHE A 360 26.89 -8.45 2.83
CA PHE A 360 27.53 -7.15 2.96
C PHE A 360 27.81 -6.86 4.42
N ARG A 361 28.90 -6.14 4.68
CA ARG A 361 29.08 -5.41 5.93
C ARG A 361 28.76 -3.95 5.71
N PHE A 362 28.15 -3.33 6.69
CA PHE A 362 27.82 -1.92 6.66
C PHE A 362 28.01 -1.28 8.03
N ARG A 363 28.19 0.04 8.05
CA ARG A 363 28.31 0.81 9.29
C ARG A 363 27.76 2.22 9.16
N THR A 364 27.44 2.83 10.29
CA THR A 364 27.09 4.26 10.39
C THR A 364 28.15 5.03 11.15
N ARG A 365 28.37 6.29 10.79
CA ARG A 365 29.21 7.20 11.58
C ARG A 365 28.39 7.88 12.69
N ALA A 366 29.10 8.37 13.71
CA ALA A 366 28.49 9.22 14.74
C ALA A 366 27.85 10.46 14.09
N PRO A 367 26.73 10.98 14.62
CA PRO A 367 26.14 10.68 15.94
C PRO A 367 25.06 9.57 15.92
N HIS A 368 24.97 8.75 14.87
CA HIS A 368 23.95 7.72 14.76
C HIS A 368 24.06 6.65 15.86
N TRP A 369 22.94 6.14 16.39
CA TRP A 369 22.93 5.16 17.49
C TRP A 369 23.72 3.88 17.14
N ALA A 370 23.68 3.46 15.89
CA ALA A 370 24.36 2.26 15.42
C ALA A 370 25.88 2.47 15.24
N SER A 371 26.41 3.69 15.39
CA SER A 371 27.86 3.93 15.24
C SER A 371 28.68 3.22 16.31
N ALA A 372 28.11 3.00 17.50
CA ALA A 372 28.77 2.25 18.58
C ALA A 372 28.85 0.75 18.30
N ARG A 373 28.08 0.22 17.34
CA ARG A 373 28.08 -1.20 16.97
C ARG A 373 29.17 -1.56 15.96
N GLY A 374 29.85 -0.58 15.37
CA GLY A 374 30.89 -0.83 14.37
C GLY A 374 30.33 -1.39 13.07
N TRP A 375 30.98 -2.42 12.53
CA TRP A 375 30.50 -3.14 11.35
C TRP A 375 29.41 -4.14 11.73
N MET A 376 28.29 -4.05 11.02
CA MET A 376 27.16 -4.96 11.07
C MET A 376 27.06 -5.69 9.75
N VAL A 377 26.38 -6.83 9.73
CA VAL A 377 26.24 -7.65 8.52
C VAL A 377 24.79 -7.65 8.04
N GLY A 378 24.59 -7.70 6.74
CA GLY A 378 23.26 -7.81 6.13
C GLY A 378 23.38 -8.48 4.78
N ALA A 379 22.28 -9.00 4.27
CA ALA A 379 22.28 -9.66 2.99
C ALA A 379 21.00 -9.44 2.23
N ALA A 380 21.13 -9.60 0.91
CA ALA A 380 20.05 -9.44 -0.02
C ALA A 380 20.18 -10.45 -1.15
N GLY A 381 19.04 -10.93 -1.63
CA GLY A 381 18.93 -11.94 -2.66
C GLY A 381 17.50 -12.47 -2.75
N LEU A 382 17.22 -13.49 -3.53
CA LEU A 382 18.10 -14.09 -4.51
C LEU A 382 18.11 -13.24 -5.80
N TYR A 383 19.28 -13.02 -6.39
CA TYR A 383 19.39 -12.39 -7.72
C TYR A 383 20.18 -13.28 -8.67
N ARG A 384 19.79 -13.29 -9.94
CA ARG A 384 20.62 -13.87 -11.00
C ARG A 384 21.88 -13.02 -11.20
N SER A 385 22.87 -13.57 -11.89
CA SER A 385 24.12 -12.86 -12.20
C SER A 385 23.90 -11.53 -12.95
N ASP A 386 22.77 -11.40 -13.66
CA ASP A 386 22.37 -10.22 -14.40
C ASP A 386 21.42 -9.28 -13.63
N GLY A 387 21.28 -9.49 -12.31
CA GLY A 387 20.51 -8.63 -11.41
C GLY A 387 18.99 -8.80 -11.47
N THR A 388 18.49 -9.74 -12.28
CA THR A 388 17.06 -10.07 -12.34
C THR A 388 16.65 -10.93 -11.15
N VAL A 389 15.39 -10.79 -10.74
CA VAL A 389 14.80 -11.63 -9.69
C VAL A 389 14.38 -12.99 -10.29
N PRO A 390 14.66 -14.12 -9.61
CA PRO A 390 14.10 -15.42 -9.97
C PRO A 390 12.56 -15.41 -9.96
N THR A 391 11.94 -16.11 -10.89
CA THR A 391 10.46 -16.13 -11.06
C THR A 391 9.74 -17.02 -10.03
N ASP A 392 10.51 -17.83 -9.32
CA ASP A 392 10.07 -19.04 -8.62
C ASP A 392 10.17 -18.88 -7.10
N LEU A 393 10.75 -17.77 -6.62
CA LEU A 393 10.87 -17.45 -5.21
C LEU A 393 10.62 -15.96 -4.96
N PRO A 394 10.04 -15.59 -3.80
CA PRO A 394 9.93 -14.19 -3.42
C PRO A 394 11.32 -13.56 -3.22
N GLN A 395 11.39 -12.24 -3.41
CA GLN A 395 12.58 -11.44 -3.10
C GLN A 395 12.78 -11.39 -1.57
N VAL A 396 14.01 -11.64 -1.11
CA VAL A 396 14.37 -11.72 0.31
C VAL A 396 15.52 -10.75 0.63
N ALA A 397 15.18 -9.58 1.17
CA ALA A 397 16.14 -8.76 1.89
C ALA A 397 16.03 -9.09 3.38
N VAL A 398 17.01 -9.82 3.92
CA VAL A 398 17.08 -10.20 5.33
C VAL A 398 18.36 -9.62 5.89
N THR A 399 18.24 -8.74 6.88
CA THR A 399 19.39 -8.39 7.70
C THR A 399 19.27 -9.05 9.05
N ARG A 400 20.43 -9.43 9.59
CA ARG A 400 20.59 -9.65 11.01
C ARG A 400 21.47 -8.53 11.50
N TYR A 401 20.98 -7.69 12.40
CA TYR A 401 21.77 -6.64 13.07
C TYR A 401 22.86 -7.17 14.00
N ASP A 402 23.40 -8.33 13.68
CA ASP A 402 24.47 -8.97 14.41
C ASP A 402 25.79 -8.27 14.07
N CYS A 403 26.68 -8.20 15.06
CA CYS A 403 28.05 -7.73 14.83
C CYS A 403 28.74 -8.68 13.84
N GLU A 404 29.59 -8.14 12.95
CA GLU A 404 30.37 -8.93 11.99
C GLU A 404 31.14 -10.08 12.67
N ASP A 405 31.68 -9.84 13.87
CA ASP A 405 32.47 -10.83 14.61
C ASP A 405 31.64 -11.88 15.37
N SER A 406 30.31 -11.84 15.27
CA SER A 406 29.43 -12.72 16.07
C SER A 406 29.37 -14.16 15.55
N ALA A 407 29.62 -14.39 14.26
CA ALA A 407 29.68 -15.70 13.62
C ALA A 407 30.65 -15.66 12.42
N SER A 408 31.01 -16.82 11.86
CA SER A 408 31.80 -16.84 10.62
C SER A 408 30.93 -16.45 9.41
N THR A 409 31.57 -16.04 8.31
CA THR A 409 30.87 -15.75 7.05
C THR A 409 30.03 -16.93 6.58
N ASP A 410 30.54 -18.16 6.71
CA ASP A 410 29.82 -19.37 6.31
C ASP A 410 28.61 -19.63 7.23
N ASP A 411 28.73 -19.40 8.54
CA ASP A 411 27.60 -19.53 9.49
C ASP A 411 26.47 -18.54 9.18
N HIS A 412 26.82 -17.30 8.81
CA HIS A 412 25.84 -16.30 8.38
C HIS A 412 25.12 -16.75 7.10
N LEU A 413 25.87 -17.25 6.11
CA LEU A 413 25.31 -17.73 4.84
C LEU A 413 24.45 -19.00 5.03
N ASP A 414 24.87 -19.93 5.89
CA ASP A 414 24.13 -21.16 6.22
C ASP A 414 22.81 -20.83 6.91
N SER A 415 22.83 -19.91 7.89
CA SER A 415 21.61 -19.55 8.59
C SER A 415 20.60 -18.79 7.71
N MET A 416 21.08 -18.06 6.71
CA MET A 416 20.21 -17.38 5.75
C MET A 416 19.62 -18.32 4.71
N ALA A 417 20.42 -19.27 4.21
CA ALA A 417 19.92 -20.33 3.33
C ALA A 417 18.83 -21.15 4.05
N ALA A 418 19.04 -21.50 5.31
CA ALA A 418 18.04 -22.20 6.12
C ALA A 418 16.74 -21.40 6.33
N ALA A 419 16.82 -20.06 6.43
CA ALA A 419 15.63 -19.21 6.51
C ALA A 419 14.87 -19.15 5.17
N ALA A 420 15.58 -19.12 4.05
CA ALA A 420 14.98 -19.11 2.71
C ALA A 420 14.38 -20.46 2.27
N GLU A 421 14.81 -21.56 2.88
CA GLU A 421 14.24 -22.91 2.66
C GLU A 421 13.07 -23.25 3.61
N GLY A 422 12.84 -22.43 4.65
CA GLY A 422 11.89 -22.69 5.75
C GLY A 422 10.63 -21.82 5.76
N GLU A 423 10.49 -20.89 4.81
CA GLU A 423 9.25 -20.15 4.47
C GLU A 423 8.63 -20.73 3.21
#